data_AF-A0A271VIT2-F1
#
_entry.id   AF-A0A271VIT2-F1
#
_cell.length_a   1.000
_cell.length_b   1.000
_cell.length_c   1.000
_cell.angle_alpha   90.00
_cell.angle_beta   90.00
_cell.angle_gamma   90.00
#
_symmetry.space_group_name_H-M   'P 1'
#
loop_
_entity.id
_entity.type
_entity.pdbx_description
1 polymer ?
#
loop_
_entity_poly.entity_id
_entity_poly.type
_entity_poly.pdbx_seq_one_letter_code
_entity_poly.pdbx_strand_id
1 'polypeptide(L)'
;MNRNIEFRTKKWHSKIMLSMVASYVVFTLVFNWFTETEFQLWSFLVGVTTMVVIYLFLALFKKAHLSVTGGDVFLHGRKAELIAKRGILGTQYIQITSNTEEGYHRLKITKGQIALSDWNLLLGKCI
;
A
#
# COMPACT_ATOMS: atom_id res chain seq x y z
N MET A 1 8.97 -19.03 -17.34
CA MET A 1 9.19 -18.93 -15.89
C MET A 1 8.32 -17.80 -15.36
N ASN A 2 7.35 -18.11 -14.49
CA ASN A 2 6.43 -17.14 -13.88
C ASN A 2 7.02 -16.73 -12.52
N ARG A 3 7.34 -15.46 -12.34
CA ARG A 3 7.93 -14.92 -11.10
C ARG A 3 7.00 -13.87 -10.52
N ASN A 4 6.48 -14.11 -9.31
CA ASN A 4 5.73 -13.11 -8.57
C ASN A 4 6.68 -12.12 -7.89
N ILE A 5 6.35 -10.84 -7.94
CA ILE A 5 7.10 -9.78 -7.27
C ILE A 5 6.43 -9.50 -5.93
N GLU A 6 7.15 -9.76 -4.85
CA GLU A 6 6.66 -9.51 -3.50
C GLU A 6 6.95 -8.09 -3.05
N PHE A 7 5.92 -7.47 -2.47
CA PHE A 7 6.05 -6.16 -1.85
C PHE A 7 6.57 -6.32 -0.42
N ARG A 8 7.54 -5.48 -0.02
CA ARG A 8 7.90 -5.25 1.39
C ARG A 8 6.73 -4.56 2.09
N THR A 9 5.79 -5.37 2.55
CA THR A 9 4.59 -4.99 3.31
C THR A 9 4.90 -4.07 4.51
N LYS A 10 6.06 -4.27 5.16
CA LYS A 10 6.40 -3.64 6.46
C LYS A 10 6.34 -2.10 6.48
N LYS A 11 6.81 -1.40 5.42
CA LYS A 11 6.89 0.08 5.44
C LYS A 11 5.59 0.78 5.07
N TRP A 12 4.78 0.18 4.20
CA TRP A 12 3.53 0.80 3.73
C TRP A 12 2.42 0.70 4.78
N HIS A 13 2.29 -0.46 5.42
CA HIS A 13 1.31 -0.67 6.48
C HIS A 13 1.56 0.19 7.72
N SER A 14 2.83 0.41 8.09
CA SER A 14 3.18 1.21 9.27
C SER A 14 2.70 2.66 9.18
N LYS A 15 2.85 3.32 8.02
CA LYS A 15 2.40 4.71 7.85
C LYS A 15 0.87 4.83 7.89
N ILE A 16 0.16 3.89 7.27
CA ILE A 16 -1.30 3.89 7.24
C ILE A 16 -1.86 3.59 8.63
N MET A 17 -1.33 2.59 9.34
CA MET A 17 -1.72 2.30 10.71
C MET A 17 -1.48 3.49 11.63
N LEU A 18 -0.32 4.14 11.54
CA LEU A 18 -0.01 5.31 12.35
C LEU A 18 -1.02 6.44 12.11
N SER A 19 -1.33 6.75 10.84
CA SER A 19 -2.32 7.76 10.50
C SER A 19 -3.70 7.40 11.04
N MET A 20 -4.12 6.14 10.91
CA MET A 20 -5.43 5.67 11.36
C MET A 20 -5.57 5.78 12.88
N VAL A 21 -4.56 5.34 13.64
CA VAL A 21 -4.53 5.44 15.10
C VAL A 21 -4.52 6.90 15.54
N ALA A 22 -3.70 7.75 14.89
CA ALA A 22 -3.65 9.18 15.20
C ALA A 22 -5.01 9.86 14.96
N SER A 23 -5.67 9.58 13.84
CA SER A 23 -7.02 10.10 13.56
C SER A 23 -8.04 9.64 14.60
N TYR A 24 -7.97 8.38 15.04
CA TYR A 24 -8.87 7.86 16.08
C TYR A 24 -8.62 8.52 17.45
N VAL A 25 -7.36 8.76 17.82
CA VAL A 25 -7.00 9.51 19.05
C VAL A 25 -7.59 10.90 19.00
N VAL A 26 -7.36 11.65 17.92
CA VAL A 26 -7.88 13.02 17.76
C VAL A 26 -9.41 13.03 17.83
N PHE A 27 -10.07 12.13 17.10
CA PHE A 27 -11.52 12.00 17.13
C PHE A 27 -12.04 11.74 18.55
N THR A 28 -11.42 10.79 19.27
CA THR A 28 -11.84 10.43 20.62
C THR A 28 -11.70 11.60 21.59
N LEU A 29 -10.61 12.38 21.50
CA LEU A 29 -10.40 13.56 22.33
C LEU A 29 -11.43 14.66 22.04
N VAL A 30 -11.66 14.97 20.77
CA VAL A 30 -12.64 15.99 20.35
C VAL A 30 -14.06 15.57 20.74
N PHE A 31 -14.40 14.30 20.56
CA PHE A 31 -15.71 13.77 20.91
C PHE A 31 -15.95 13.86 22.42
N ASN A 32 -15.04 13.35 23.24
CA ASN A 32 -15.18 13.42 24.70
C ASN A 32 -15.25 14.86 25.22
N TRP A 33 -14.48 15.78 24.61
CA TRP A 33 -14.58 17.21 24.92
C TRP A 33 -15.96 17.76 24.59
N PHE A 34 -16.52 17.43 23.42
CA PHE A 34 -17.82 17.92 22.96
C PHE A 34 -18.99 17.34 23.77
N THR A 35 -18.90 16.08 24.17
CA THR A 35 -19.95 15.38 24.92
C THR A 35 -19.79 15.48 26.43
N GLU A 36 -18.77 16.19 26.91
CA GLU A 36 -18.41 16.30 28.34
C GLU A 36 -18.30 14.93 29.04
N THR A 37 -17.94 13.90 28.27
CA THR A 37 -17.81 12.53 28.79
C THR A 37 -16.40 12.27 29.29
N GLU A 38 -16.31 11.54 30.41
CA GLU A 38 -15.01 11.10 30.91
C GLU A 38 -14.33 10.12 29.96
N PHE A 39 -13.01 10.27 29.83
CA PHE A 39 -12.22 9.42 28.96
C PHE A 39 -12.13 7.99 29.52
N GLN A 40 -12.83 7.06 28.86
CA GLN A 40 -12.77 5.64 29.19
C GLN A 40 -11.57 4.95 28.53
N LEU A 41 -10.46 4.87 29.27
CA LEU A 41 -9.20 4.28 28.79
C LEU A 41 -9.38 2.85 28.25
N TRP A 42 -10.15 2.00 28.94
CA TRP A 42 -10.38 0.62 28.51
C TRP A 42 -11.13 0.53 27.17
N SER A 43 -12.22 1.28 27.03
CA SER A 43 -13.00 1.34 25.78
C SER A 43 -12.14 1.84 24.61
N PHE A 44 -11.29 2.85 24.87
CA PHE A 44 -10.33 3.36 23.89
C PHE A 44 -9.31 2.30 23.46
N LEU A 45 -8.68 1.59 24.41
CA LEU A 45 -7.69 0.55 24.11
C LEU A 45 -8.29 -0.62 23.32
N VAL A 46 -9.52 -1.03 23.66
CA VAL A 46 -10.26 -2.05 22.90
C VAL A 46 -10.53 -1.58 21.47
N GLY A 47 -10.95 -0.32 21.29
CA GLY A 47 -11.16 0.29 19.98
C GLY A 47 -9.90 0.29 19.11
N VAL A 48 -8.77 0.79 19.64
CA VAL A 48 -7.49 0.81 18.92
C VAL A 48 -7.05 -0.60 18.53
N THR A 49 -7.09 -1.54 19.48
CA THR A 49 -6.71 -2.94 19.24
C THR A 49 -7.56 -3.56 18.14
N THR A 50 -8.88 -3.36 18.19
CA THR A 50 -9.82 -3.89 17.20
C THR A 50 -9.53 -3.33 15.80
N MET A 51 -9.32 -2.02 15.68
CA MET A 51 -8.97 -1.40 14.41
C MET A 51 -7.64 -1.93 13.84
N VAL A 52 -6.63 -2.10 14.69
CA VAL A 52 -5.31 -2.64 14.32
C VAL A 52 -5.45 -4.07 13.80
N VAL A 53 -6.20 -4.92 14.48
CA VAL A 53 -6.43 -6.33 14.09
C VAL A 53 -7.19 -6.41 12.77
N ILE A 54 -8.28 -5.65 12.61
CA ILE A 54 -9.06 -5.61 11.36
C ILE A 54 -8.17 -5.15 10.20
N TYR A 55 -7.37 -4.10 10.41
CA TYR A 55 -6.46 -3.61 9.38
C TYR A 55 -5.43 -4.67 8.99
N LEU A 56 -4.79 -5.34 9.96
CA LEU A 56 -3.84 -6.41 9.68
C LEU A 56 -4.49 -7.56 8.92
N PHE A 57 -5.71 -7.94 9.30
CA PHE A 57 -6.47 -8.98 8.59
C PHE A 57 -6.75 -8.58 7.14
N LEU A 58 -7.27 -7.37 6.90
CA LEU A 58 -7.51 -6.86 5.55
C LEU A 58 -6.21 -6.70 4.73
N ALA A 59 -5.11 -6.34 5.39
CA ALA A 59 -3.80 -6.21 4.76
C ALA A 59 -3.26 -7.56 4.23
N LEU A 60 -3.60 -8.69 4.88
CA LEU A 60 -3.23 -10.02 4.39
C LEU A 60 -3.82 -10.33 3.00
N PHE A 61 -5.01 -9.79 2.71
CA PHE A 61 -5.69 -10.00 1.43
C PHE A 61 -5.27 -9.00 0.34
N LYS A 62 -4.66 -7.86 0.71
CA LYS A 62 -4.13 -6.88 -0.26
C LYS A 62 -2.75 -7.29 -0.78
N LYS A 63 -2.67 -8.39 -1.52
CA LYS A 63 -1.51 -8.68 -2.37
C LYS A 63 -1.68 -7.97 -3.71
N ALA A 64 -0.82 -7.01 -4.02
CA ALA A 64 -0.70 -6.52 -5.38
C ALA A 64 -0.14 -7.66 -6.24
N HIS A 65 -0.99 -8.27 -7.06
CA HIS A 65 -0.61 -9.36 -7.96
C HIS A 65 0.23 -8.79 -9.11
N LEU A 66 1.51 -8.58 -8.85
CA LEU A 66 2.51 -8.24 -9.86
C LEU A 66 3.31 -9.50 -10.20
N SER A 67 3.24 -9.94 -11.45
CA SER A 67 3.98 -11.10 -11.92
C SER A 67 4.74 -10.80 -13.20
N VAL A 68 5.79 -11.57 -13.44
CA VAL A 68 6.60 -11.49 -14.66
C VAL A 68 6.55 -12.85 -15.33
N THR A 69 5.99 -12.91 -16.54
CA THR A 69 5.86 -14.14 -17.34
C THR A 69 6.33 -13.88 -18.75
N GLY A 70 7.23 -14.72 -19.27
CA GLY A 70 7.68 -14.62 -20.67
C GLY A 70 8.42 -13.32 -21.02
N GLY A 71 8.91 -12.58 -20.03
CA GLY A 71 9.53 -11.27 -20.22
C GLY A 71 8.55 -10.09 -20.12
N ASP A 72 7.25 -10.34 -20.13
CA ASP A 72 6.23 -9.33 -19.91
C ASP A 72 5.86 -9.22 -18.41
N VAL A 73 5.44 -8.02 -18.00
CA VAL A 73 4.96 -7.74 -16.64
C VAL A 73 3.45 -7.72 -16.64
N PHE A 74 2.84 -8.35 -15.65
CA PHE A 74 1.40 -8.45 -15.50
C PHE A 74 0.96 -7.87 -14.16
N LEU A 75 -0.10 -7.06 -14.17
CA LEU A 75 -0.76 -6.52 -13.00
C LEU A 75 -2.19 -7.09 -12.96
N HIS A 76 -2.51 -7.85 -11.91
CA HIS A 76 -3.79 -8.59 -11.80
C HIS A 76 -4.06 -9.52 -13.00
N GLY A 77 -3.02 -10.17 -13.52
CA GLY A 77 -3.13 -11.13 -14.63
C GLY A 77 -3.28 -10.49 -16.01
N ARG A 78 -3.29 -9.15 -16.11
CA ARG A 78 -3.32 -8.42 -17.39
C ARG A 78 -1.98 -7.77 -17.67
N LYS A 79 -1.57 -7.72 -18.95
CA LYS A 79 -0.28 -7.14 -19.37
C LYS A 79 -0.23 -5.67 -18.96
N ALA A 80 0.89 -5.28 -18.36
CA ALA A 80 1.07 -3.95 -17.80
C ALA A 80 2.26 -3.23 -18.44
N GLU A 81 2.08 -1.93 -18.64
CA GLU A 81 3.10 -1.00 -19.11
C GLU A 81 3.82 -0.35 -17.93
N LEU A 82 5.13 -0.14 -18.08
CA LEU A 82 6.00 0.38 -17.03
C LEU A 82 6.63 1.69 -17.49
N ILE A 83 6.47 2.73 -16.67
CA ILE A 83 7.08 4.04 -16.93
C ILE A 83 7.85 4.48 -15.70
N ALA A 84 9.14 4.76 -15.87
CA ALA A 84 9.95 5.36 -14.82
C ALA A 84 9.63 6.85 -14.69
N LYS A 85 9.23 7.28 -13.49
CA LYS A 85 8.89 8.68 -13.20
C LYS A 85 9.62 9.18 -11.97
N ARG A 86 9.70 10.51 -11.86
CA ARG A 86 10.21 11.20 -10.67
C ARG A 86 9.08 11.97 -10.01
N GLY A 87 8.93 11.82 -8.71
CA GLY A 87 7.98 12.60 -7.92
C GLY A 87 8.51 14.02 -7.67
N ILE A 88 7.64 14.89 -7.18
CA ILE A 88 7.95 16.29 -6.85
C ILE A 88 9.07 16.37 -5.80
N LEU A 89 9.11 15.42 -4.86
CA LEU A 89 10.15 15.27 -3.84
C LEU A 89 11.42 14.55 -4.34
N GLY A 90 11.66 14.51 -5.65
CA GLY A 90 12.82 13.86 -6.27
C GLY A 90 12.84 12.33 -6.20
N THR A 91 11.87 11.71 -5.51
CA THR A 91 11.79 10.26 -5.33
C THR A 91 11.44 9.58 -6.64
N GLN A 92 12.30 8.67 -7.11
CA GLN A 92 12.04 7.85 -8.30
C GLN A 92 11.01 6.76 -7.99
N TYR A 93 10.03 6.61 -8.87
CA TYR A 93 9.03 5.56 -8.80
C TYR A 93 8.75 4.98 -10.19
N ILE A 94 8.36 3.72 -10.25
CA ILE A 94 7.88 3.06 -11.46
C ILE A 94 6.35 3.07 -11.41
N GLN A 95 5.73 3.64 -12.44
CA GLN A 95 4.29 3.58 -12.62
C GLN A 95 3.97 2.37 -13.51
N ILE A 96 3.22 1.43 -12.96
CA ILE A 96 2.74 0.23 -13.65
C ILE A 96 1.27 0.44 -13.96
N THR A 97 0.90 0.36 -15.24
CA THR A 97 -0.48 0.57 -15.69
C THR A 97 -0.92 -0.62 -16.52
N SER A 98 -2.03 -1.25 -16.14
CA SER A 98 -2.69 -2.27 -16.95
C SER A 98 -4.06 -1.76 -17.35
N ASN A 99 -4.36 -1.77 -18.64
CA ASN A 99 -5.67 -1.38 -19.14
C ASN A 99 -6.70 -2.49 -18.91
N THR A 100 -7.94 -2.09 -18.63
CA THR A 100 -9.12 -2.96 -18.52
C THR A 100 -10.17 -2.47 -19.52
N GLU A 101 -11.20 -3.27 -19.79
CA GLU A 101 -12.29 -2.87 -20.70
C GLU A 101 -13.01 -1.60 -20.23
N GLU A 102 -13.09 -1.38 -18.92
CA GLU A 102 -13.78 -0.24 -18.30
C GLU A 102 -12.83 0.86 -17.81
N GLY A 103 -11.50 0.72 -17.98
CA GLY A 103 -10.55 1.68 -17.44
C GLY A 103 -9.12 1.15 -17.31
N TYR A 104 -8.53 1.30 -16.12
CA TYR A 104 -7.16 0.86 -15.87
C TYR A 104 -6.88 0.58 -14.39
N HIS A 105 -6.02 -0.41 -14.14
CA HIS A 105 -5.33 -0.58 -12.87
C HIS A 105 -3.99 0.15 -12.90
N ARG A 106 -3.73 1.01 -11.90
CA ARG A 106 -2.47 1.73 -11.78
C ARG A 106 -1.83 1.49 -10.42
N LEU A 107 -0.56 1.14 -10.45
CA LEU A 107 0.26 0.92 -9.27
C LEU A 107 1.53 1.77 -9.35
N LYS A 108 1.90 2.42 -8.25
CA LYS A 108 3.18 3.15 -8.12
C LYS A 108 4.08 2.41 -7.16
N ILE A 109 5.28 2.07 -7.61
CA ILE A 109 6.27 1.33 -6.82
C ILE A 109 7.52 2.17 -6.67
N THR A 110 8.04 2.25 -5.46
CA THR A 110 9.33 2.87 -5.13
C THR A 110 10.37 1.81 -4.79
N LYS A 111 11.66 2.12 -4.93
CA LYS A 111 12.78 1.19 -4.69
C LYS A 111 12.72 0.48 -3.33
N GLY A 112 12.18 1.14 -2.31
CA GLY A 112 12.07 0.59 -0.96
C GLY A 112 10.93 -0.41 -0.75
N GLN A 113 10.03 -0.58 -1.74
CA GLN A 113 8.83 -1.41 -1.61
C GLN A 113 9.00 -2.82 -2.17
N ILE A 114 10.09 -3.16 -2.85
CA ILE A 114 10.34 -4.49 -3.41
C ILE A 114 11.80 -4.91 -3.16
N ALA A 115 12.18 -6.13 -3.58
CA ALA A 115 13.59 -6.52 -3.57
C ALA A 115 14.40 -5.68 -4.57
N LEU A 116 15.69 -5.47 -4.30
CA LEU A 116 16.55 -4.67 -5.18
C LEU A 116 16.68 -5.32 -6.57
N SER A 117 16.72 -6.65 -6.63
CA SER A 117 16.73 -7.42 -7.88
C SER A 117 15.45 -7.22 -8.70
N ASP A 118 14.28 -7.25 -8.05
CA ASP A 118 13.00 -6.98 -8.72
C ASP A 118 12.91 -5.53 -9.19
N TRP A 119 13.43 -4.58 -8.42
CA TRP A 119 13.50 -3.18 -8.82
C TRP A 119 14.32 -2.99 -10.09
N ASN A 120 15.53 -3.56 -10.15
CA ASN A 120 16.39 -3.45 -11.33
C ASN A 120 15.75 -4.14 -12.54
N LEU A 121 15.08 -5.28 -12.33
CA LEU A 121 14.35 -5.98 -13.38
C LEU A 121 13.21 -5.12 -13.96
N LEU A 122 12.39 -4.51 -13.11
CA LEU A 122 11.30 -3.65 -13.55
C LEU A 122 11.83 -2.38 -14.21
N LEU A 123 12.90 -1.79 -13.67
CA LEU A 123 13.51 -0.59 -14.23
C LEU A 123 14.06 -0.82 -15.64
N GLY A 124 14.66 -1.99 -15.89
CA GLY A 124 15.13 -2.38 -17.23
C GLY A 124 14.01 -2.67 -18.24
N LYS A 125 12.75 -2.71 -17.78
CA LYS A 125 11.54 -2.87 -18.63
C LYS A 125 10.74 -1.58 -18.77
N CYS A 126 11.18 -0.49 -18.15
CA CYS A 126 10.56 0.81 -18.31
C CYS A 126 10.86 1.35 -19.72
N ILE A 127 9.85 1.98 -20.32
CA ILE A 127 9.96 2.79 -21.54
C ILE A 127 10.21 4.24 -21.13
#